data_AF-A0A316L6Z5-F1
#
_entry.id   AF-A0A316L6Z5-F1
#
_cell.length_a   1.000
_cell.length_b   1.000
_cell.length_c   1.000
_cell.angle_alpha   90.00
_cell.angle_beta   90.00
_cell.angle_gamma   90.00
#
_symmetry.space_group_name_H-M   'P 1'
#
loop_
_entity.id
_entity.type
_entity.pdbx_description
1 polymer ?
#
loop_
_entity_poly.entity_id
_entity_poly.type
_entity_poly.pdbx_seq_one_letter_code
_entity_poly.pdbx_strand_id
1 'polypeptide(L)' 'MDQEKQPLLEDRLKELEAMVEKLEAGKTGIDESVAIYEAGMALAKDLQKQLSALSSRISVASGEEEIPFANADE' A
#
# COMPACT_ATOMS: atom_id res chain seq x y z
N MET A 1 0.85 -6.70 -27.18
CA MET A 1 0.10 -7.74 -26.47
C MET A 1 0.09 -7.33 -25.02
N ASP A 2 -1.09 -6.91 -24.61
CA ASP A 2 -1.43 -6.24 -23.37
C ASP A 2 -0.77 -6.91 -22.17
N GLN A 3 0.19 -6.21 -21.56
CA GLN A 3 0.49 -6.45 -20.15
C GLN A 3 -0.78 -5.99 -19.43
N GLU A 4 -1.67 -6.94 -19.12
CA GLU A 4 -2.80 -6.73 -18.22
C GLU A 4 -2.29 -5.91 -17.05
N LYS A 5 -2.68 -4.64 -17.04
CA LYS A 5 -2.23 -3.60 -16.12
C LYS A 5 -2.56 -4.08 -14.72
N GLN A 6 -1.62 -4.80 -14.10
CA GLN A 6 -1.46 -4.68 -12.66
C GLN A 6 -1.33 -3.17 -12.43
N PRO A 7 -2.26 -2.54 -11.69
CA PRO A 7 -2.15 -1.12 -11.42
C PRO A 7 -0.74 -0.87 -10.88
N LEU A 8 -0.04 0.12 -11.46
CA LEU A 8 1.32 0.44 -11.03
C LEU A 8 1.28 0.71 -9.53
N LEU A 9 2.33 0.32 -8.81
CA LEU A 9 2.42 0.52 -7.36
C LEU A 9 2.06 1.98 -6.97
N GLU A 10 2.48 2.94 -7.79
CA GLU A 10 2.17 4.36 -7.67
C GLU A 10 0.66 4.67 -7.77
N ASP A 11 -0.06 4.02 -8.68
CA ASP A 11 -1.51 4.22 -8.85
C ASP A 11 -2.27 3.74 -7.61
N ARG A 12 -1.83 2.61 -7.05
CA ARG A 12 -2.40 2.05 -5.81
C ARG A 12 -2.03 2.89 -4.59
N LEU A 13 -0.85 3.50 -4.58
CA LEU A 13 -0.45 4.45 -3.54
C LEU A 13 -1.36 5.69 -3.56
N LYS A 14 -1.62 6.26 -4.74
CA LYS A 14 -2.55 7.38 -4.91
C LYS A 14 -3.97 7.05 -4.47
N GLU A 15 -4.40 5.80 -4.73
CA GLU A 15 -5.70 5.32 -4.26
C GLU A 15 -5.77 5.32 -2.73
N LEU A 16 -4.70 4.85 -2.05
CA LEU A 16 -4.60 4.89 -0.60
C LEU A 16 -4.60 6.32 -0.06
N GLU A 17 -3.84 7.24 -0.67
CA GLU A 17 -3.81 8.66 -0.31
C GLU A 17 -5.20 9.28 -0.41
N ALA A 18 -5.93 9.01 -1.50
CA ALA A 18 -7.30 9.50 -1.68
C ALA A 18 -8.28 8.93 -0.64
N MET A 19 -8.08 7.70 -0.17
CA MET A 19 -8.86 7.13 0.93
C MET A 19 -8.57 7.84 2.26
N VAL A 20 -7.30 8.13 2.55
CA VAL A 20 -6.89 8.88 3.75
C VAL A 20 -7.49 10.29 3.72
N GLU A 21 -7.36 11.02 2.62
CA GLU A 21 -7.94 12.36 2.48
C GLU A 21 -9.46 12.37 2.72
N LYS A 22 -10.18 11.34 2.26
CA LYS A 22 -11.62 11.21 2.50
C LYS A 22 -11.95 11.01 3.97
N LEU A 23 -11.18 10.18 4.67
CA LEU A 23 -11.34 9.95 6.10
C LEU A 23 -11.03 11.22 6.91
N GLU A 24 -9.93 11.91 6.58
CA GLU A 24 -9.50 13.15 7.24
C GLU A 24 -10.47 14.30 7.01
N ALA A 25 -11.13 14.35 5.85
CA ALA A 25 -12.14 15.36 5.56
C ALA A 25 -13.36 15.26 6.50
N GLY A 26 -13.62 14.10 7.10
CA GLY A 26 -14.67 13.91 8.11
C GLY A 26 -16.10 14.15 7.61
N LYS A 27 -16.32 14.10 6.29
CA LYS A 27 -17.62 14.36 5.66
C LYS A 27 -18.43 13.09 5.36
N THR A 28 -17.86 11.92 5.61
CA THR A 28 -18.46 10.61 5.37
C THR A 28 -19.23 10.12 6.60
N GLY A 29 -20.31 9.37 6.38
CA GLY A 29 -21.03 8.69 7.46
C GLY A 29 -20.14 7.67 8.19
N ILE A 30 -20.51 7.25 9.39
CA ILE A 30 -19.71 6.30 10.18
C ILE A 30 -19.52 4.98 9.41
N ASP A 31 -20.61 4.42 8.86
CA ASP A 31 -20.54 3.15 8.11
C ASP A 31 -19.63 3.26 6.87
N GLU A 32 -19.69 4.39 6.17
CA GLU A 32 -18.83 4.65 5.01
C GLU A 32 -17.36 4.85 5.42
N SER A 33 -17.12 5.54 6.54
CA SER A 33 -15.79 5.75 7.08
C SER A 33 -15.14 4.42 7.51
N VAL A 34 -15.92 3.52 8.12
CA VAL A 34 -15.46 2.17 8.45
C VAL A 34 -15.11 1.38 7.18
N ALA A 35 -15.96 1.43 6.15
CA ALA A 35 -15.69 0.74 4.88
C ALA A 35 -14.43 1.27 4.18
N ILE A 36 -14.22 2.59 4.15
CA ILE A 36 -13.01 3.21 3.57
C ILE A 36 -11.77 2.82 4.38
N TYR A 37 -11.87 2.80 5.72
CA TYR A 37 -10.77 2.39 6.58
C TYR A 37 -10.36 0.93 6.35
N GLU A 38 -11.32 -0.01 6.31
CA GLU A 38 -11.04 -1.43 6.05
C GLU A 38 -10.40 -1.63 4.66
N ALA A 39 -10.92 -0.94 3.64
CA ALA A 39 -10.36 -0.96 2.29
C ALA A 39 -8.92 -0.39 2.26
N GLY A 40 -8.70 0.74 2.94
CA GLY A 40 -7.39 1.39 3.05
C GLY A 40 -6.36 0.50 3.75
N MET A 41 -6.74 -0.15 4.86
CA MET A 41 -5.87 -1.11 5.55
C MET A 41 -5.49 -2.29 4.66
N ALA A 42 -6.45 -2.86 3.93
CA ALA A 42 -6.20 -3.99 3.03
C ALA A 42 -5.24 -3.58 1.91
N LEU A 43 -5.44 -2.39 1.34
CA LEU A 43 -4.60 -1.83 0.29
C LEU A 43 -3.18 -1.54 0.79
N ALA A 44 -3.04 -0.91 1.96
CA ALA A 44 -1.75 -0.63 2.58
C ALA A 44 -0.94 -1.91 2.85
N LYS A 45 -1.60 -2.95 3.39
CA LYS A 45 -0.96 -4.26 3.62
C LYS A 45 -0.49 -4.91 2.32
N ASP A 46 -1.24 -4.77 1.25
CA ASP A 46 -0.84 -5.33 -0.04
C ASP A 46 0.33 -4.56 -0.68
N LEU A 47 0.30 -3.23 -0.62
CA LEU A 47 1.41 -2.37 -1.03
C LEU A 47 2.70 -2.71 -0.28
N GLN A 48 2.61 -2.90 1.04
CA GLN A 48 3.75 -3.30 1.87
C GLN A 48 4.34 -4.64 1.42
N LYS A 49 3.51 -5.64 1.13
CA LYS A 49 3.98 -6.94 0.61
C LYS A 49 4.69 -6.81 -0.73
N GLN A 50 4.13 -6.01 -1.64
CA GLN A 50 4.74 -5.77 -2.95
C GLN A 50 6.09 -5.07 -2.83
N LEU A 51 6.17 -4.03 -1.98
CA LEU A 51 7.41 -3.32 -1.68
C LEU A 51 8.46 -4.25 -1.07
N SER A 52 8.11 -5.07 -0.08
CA SER A 52 9.01 -6.04 0.52
C SER A 52 9.51 -7.06 -0.51
N ALA A 53 8.64 -7.57 -1.38
CA ALA A 53 9.04 -8.50 -2.44
C ALA A 53 10.03 -7.86 -3.44
N LEU A 54 9.84 -6.58 -3.78
CA LEU A 54 10.77 -5.84 -4.62
C LEU A 54 12.11 -5.58 -3.91
N SER A 55 12.06 -5.18 -2.63
CA SER A 55 13.24 -4.96 -1.78
C SER A 55 14.08 -6.24 -1.67
N SER A 56 13.44 -7.38 -1.39
CA SER A 56 14.09 -8.70 -1.32
C SER A 56 14.77 -9.06 -2.64
N ARG A 57 14.12 -8.81 -3.79
CA ARG A 57 14.74 -9.02 -5.11
C ARG A 57 15.97 -8.16 -5.34
N ILE A 58 15.95 -6.90 -4.86
CA ILE A 58 17.09 -5.99 -4.95
C ILE A 58 18.22 -6.48 -4.04
N SER A 59 17.92 -6.82 -2.79
CA SER A 59 18.88 -7.33 -1.80
C SER A 59 19.60 -8.61 -2.30
N VAL A 60 18.86 -9.56 -2.88
CA VAL A 60 19.45 -10.76 -3.50
C VAL A 60 20.38 -10.40 -4.67
N ALA A 61 20.05 -9.36 -5.44
CA ALA A 61 20.85 -8.92 -6.57
C ALA A 61 22.08 -8.07 -6.15
N SER A 62 21.97 -7.27 -5.08
CA SER A 62 23.05 -6.43 -4.56
C SER A 62 23.97 -7.16 -3.59
N GLY A 63 23.53 -8.29 -3.02
CA GLY A 63 24.26 -9.02 -1.98
C GLY A 63 24.20 -8.34 -0.60
N GLU A 64 23.32 -7.35 -0.45
CA GLU A 64 23.08 -6.62 0.80
C GLU A 64 22.02 -7.33 1.65
N GLU A 65 22.06 -7.13 2.96
CA GLU A 65 21.07 -7.69 3.87
C GLU A 65 19.69 -7.05 3.66
N GLU A 66 18.62 -7.86 3.69
CA GLU A 66 17.25 -7.39 3.49
C GLU A 66 16.87 -6.42 4.62
N ILE A 67 16.45 -5.19 4.27
CA ILE A 67 15.81 -4.26 5.21
C ILE A 67 14.30 -4.45 5.07
N PRO A 68 13.62 -5.03 6.09
CA PRO A 68 12.18 -5.19 6.05
C PRO A 68 11.50 -3.82 6.03
N PHE A 69 10.53 -3.63 5.13
CA PHE A 69 9.66 -2.43 5.08
C PHE A 69 8.67 -2.35 6.26
N ALA A 70 8.91 -3.08 7.35
CA ALA A 70 7.98 -3.33 8.44
C ALA A 70 8.71 -3.25 9.79
N ASN A 71 9.12 -2.06 10.19
CA ASN A 71 9.37 -1.71 11.59
C ASN A 71 8.88 -0.28 11.81
N ALA A 72 7.57 -0.11 11.96
CA ALA A 72 6.96 1.14 12.40
C ALA A 72 5.75 0.88 13.32
N ASP A 73 5.74 -0.27 13.99
CA ASP A 73 4.85 -0.58 15.11
C ASP A 73 5.73 -0.91 16.33
N GLU A 74 6.38 0.12 16.89
CA GLU A 74 6.81 0.21 18.29
C GLU A 74 6.48 1.61 18.82
#